data_AF-A0A0A9CJU6-F1
#
_entry.id   AF-A0A0A9CJU6-F1
#
_cell.length_a   1.000
_cell.length_b   1.000
_cell.length_c   1.000
_cell.angle_alpha   90.00
_cell.angle_beta   90.00
_cell.angle_gamma   90.00
#
_symmetry.space_group_name_H-M   'P 1'
#
loop_
_entity.id
_entity.type
_entity.pdbx_description
1 polymer ?
#
loop_
_entity_poly.entity_id
_entity_poly.type
_entity_poly.pdbx_seq_one_letter_code
_entity_poly.pdbx_strand_id
1 'polypeptide(L)'
;MKETDGDLPQRVCTAAEMKFYFESFLEGNGRKNYIRPNKNCNLTSWIDGCEPGWACSVGKEQQVNLQDAVNFPSRILDCRGCCAGFFCPHGLTCMIPCPLGAYCPGSTLNKTTGVCDPYHYQPPPGKPNHTCGGADRWADVVSTDDVFLSSWLLLSKHHKETLL
;
A
#
# COMPACT_ATOMS: atom_id res chain seq x y z
N MET A 1 -2.69 -15.86 1.56
CA MET A 1 -4.08 -16.34 1.34
C MET A 1 -4.85 -16.70 2.61
N LYS A 2 -4.21 -17.18 3.71
CA LYS A 2 -4.91 -17.38 5.00
C LYS A 2 -5.25 -16.06 5.74
N GLU A 3 -4.57 -14.96 5.43
CA GLU A 3 -4.69 -13.66 6.12
C GLU A 3 -5.98 -12.88 5.83
N THR A 4 -6.63 -13.15 4.70
CA THR A 4 -7.79 -12.39 4.21
C THR A 4 -9.08 -13.21 4.17
N ASP A 5 -9.09 -14.45 4.67
CA ASP A 5 -10.30 -15.31 4.63
C ASP A 5 -10.97 -15.42 3.23
N GLY A 6 -10.21 -15.20 2.16
CA GLY A 6 -10.71 -15.16 0.77
C GLY A 6 -11.26 -13.82 0.29
N ASP A 7 -11.24 -12.76 1.11
CA ASP A 7 -11.77 -11.42 0.79
C ASP A 7 -10.78 -10.49 0.08
N LEU A 8 -9.62 -11.01 -0.35
CA LEU A 8 -8.56 -10.21 -1.00
C LEU A 8 -9.09 -9.33 -2.15
N PRO A 9 -9.94 -9.81 -3.09
CA PRO A 9 -10.47 -8.96 -4.16
C PRO A 9 -11.31 -7.77 -3.64
N GLN A 10 -11.90 -7.88 -2.44
CA GLN A 10 -12.66 -6.81 -1.80
C GLN A 10 -11.76 -5.77 -1.13
N ARG A 11 -10.45 -5.99 -1.09
CA ARG A 11 -9.45 -5.08 -0.51
C ARG A 11 -8.49 -4.51 -1.55
N VAL A 12 -8.35 -5.15 -2.71
CA VAL A 12 -7.46 -4.68 -3.78
C VAL A 12 -8.02 -3.45 -4.47
N CYS A 13 -7.15 -2.47 -4.74
CA CYS A 13 -7.50 -1.23 -5.41
C CYS A 13 -8.03 -1.46 -6.83
N THR A 14 -9.04 -0.68 -7.23
CA THR A 14 -9.49 -0.59 -8.63
C THR A 14 -8.60 0.34 -9.45
N ALA A 15 -8.75 0.33 -10.76
CA ALA A 15 -8.08 1.26 -11.66
C ALA A 15 -8.37 2.74 -11.30
N ALA A 16 -9.57 3.05 -10.81
CA ALA A 16 -9.94 4.40 -10.36
C ALA A 16 -9.15 4.80 -9.11
N GLU A 17 -9.03 3.90 -8.13
CA GLU A 17 -8.25 4.12 -6.90
C GLU A 17 -6.75 4.27 -7.21
N MET A 18 -6.21 3.43 -8.09
CA MET A 18 -4.81 3.52 -8.54
C MET A 18 -4.54 4.84 -9.27
N LYS A 19 -5.41 5.22 -10.22
CA LYS A 19 -5.29 6.49 -10.95
C LYS A 19 -5.28 7.67 -9.98
N PHE A 20 -6.20 7.70 -9.02
CA PHE A 20 -6.29 8.75 -8.00
C PHE A 20 -5.01 8.84 -7.14
N TYR A 21 -4.45 7.69 -6.74
CA TYR A 21 -3.19 7.64 -6.00
C TYR A 21 -2.04 8.23 -6.81
N PHE A 22 -1.85 7.79 -8.06
CA PHE A 22 -0.75 8.25 -8.90
C PHE A 22 -0.86 9.73 -9.29
N GLU A 23 -2.07 10.23 -9.57
CA GLU A 23 -2.31 11.65 -9.86
C GLU A 23 -1.93 12.55 -8.67
N SER A 24 -2.16 12.08 -7.43
CA SER A 24 -1.79 12.82 -6.22
C SER A 24 -0.29 13.11 -6.12
N PHE A 25 0.58 12.26 -6.69
CA PHE A 25 2.04 12.52 -6.74
C PHE A 25 2.41 13.56 -7.78
N LEU A 26 1.79 13.50 -8.96
CA LEU A 26 2.06 14.40 -10.08
C LEU A 26 1.73 15.85 -9.72
N GLU A 27 0.62 16.05 -9.02
CA GLU A 27 0.15 17.38 -8.63
C GLU A 27 0.88 17.93 -7.39
N GLY A 28 1.62 17.07 -6.68
CA GLY A 28 2.45 17.43 -5.53
C GLY A 28 3.85 17.92 -5.90
N ASN A 29 4.21 18.00 -7.19
CA ASN A 29 5.59 18.21 -7.67
C ASN A 29 6.62 17.26 -7.00
N GLY A 30 6.20 16.03 -6.65
CA GLY A 30 7.03 15.07 -5.91
C GLY A 30 7.38 15.46 -4.46
N ARG A 31 6.78 16.53 -3.91
CA ARG A 31 7.08 17.06 -2.55
C ARG A 31 6.01 16.76 -1.51
N LYS A 32 4.85 16.22 -1.89
CA LYS A 32 3.75 15.94 -0.97
C LYS A 32 3.55 14.44 -0.84
N ASN A 33 3.74 13.92 0.37
CA ASN A 33 3.46 12.53 0.73
C ASN A 33 1.98 12.29 1.10
N TYR A 34 1.09 13.22 0.73
CA TYR A 34 -0.29 13.23 1.20
C TYR A 34 -1.23 12.99 0.01
N ILE A 35 -1.98 11.88 0.08
CA ILE A 35 -3.09 11.59 -0.83
C ILE A 35 -4.19 12.64 -0.59
N ARG A 36 -4.82 13.10 -1.67
CA ARG A 36 -5.96 14.04 -1.56
C ARG A 36 -7.12 13.42 -0.76
N PRO A 37 -7.91 14.25 -0.05
CA PRO A 37 -9.14 13.77 0.58
C PRO A 37 -10.02 13.02 -0.42
N ASN A 38 -10.61 11.92 0.02
CA ASN A 38 -11.48 11.09 -0.79
C ASN A 38 -12.66 10.59 0.06
N LYS A 39 -13.62 9.93 -0.58
CA LYS A 39 -14.82 9.43 0.10
C LYS A 39 -14.57 8.48 1.26
N ASN A 40 -13.42 7.79 1.30
CA ASN A 40 -13.07 6.86 2.36
C ASN A 40 -12.21 7.52 3.45
N CYS A 41 -11.45 8.57 3.11
CA CYS A 41 -10.55 9.27 4.03
C CYS A 41 -10.72 10.79 3.94
N ASN A 42 -10.99 11.43 5.09
CA ASN A 42 -10.97 12.89 5.27
C ASN A 42 -12.14 13.67 4.61
N LEU A 43 -13.34 13.05 4.51
CA LEU A 43 -14.59 13.80 4.29
C LEU A 43 -15.50 13.82 5.52
N THR A 44 -15.47 12.78 6.36
CA THR A 44 -16.27 12.69 7.61
C THR A 44 -15.66 11.83 8.72
N SER A 45 -14.78 10.87 8.40
CA SER A 45 -14.14 10.01 9.39
C SER A 45 -12.72 9.60 8.96
N TRP A 46 -11.85 9.42 9.95
CA TRP A 46 -10.52 8.85 9.79
C TRP A 46 -10.52 7.44 10.38
N ILE A 47 -10.65 6.45 9.51
CA ILE A 47 -10.74 5.03 9.91
C ILE A 47 -9.38 4.34 9.82
N ASP A 48 -9.26 3.15 10.40
CA ASP A 48 -7.99 2.42 10.46
C ASP A 48 -7.40 2.14 9.07
N GLY A 49 -8.21 1.95 8.02
CA GLY A 49 -7.66 1.79 6.66
C GLY A 49 -7.06 3.06 6.05
N CYS A 50 -7.24 4.23 6.65
CA CYS A 50 -6.54 5.44 6.19
C CYS A 50 -5.11 5.50 6.74
N GLU A 51 -4.77 4.67 7.71
CA GLU A 51 -3.43 4.57 8.31
C GLU A 51 -2.47 3.79 7.39
N PRO A 52 -1.16 4.09 7.45
CA PRO A 52 -0.16 3.44 6.61
C PRO A 52 -0.09 1.93 6.88
N GLY A 53 -0.06 1.15 5.81
CA GLY A 53 0.01 -0.30 5.89
C GLY A 53 -1.32 -0.97 6.22
N TRP A 54 -2.47 -0.29 6.16
CA TRP A 54 -3.79 -0.84 6.42
C TRP A 54 -4.74 -0.69 5.23
N ALA A 55 -5.68 -1.64 5.08
CA ALA A 55 -6.73 -1.58 4.07
C ALA A 55 -8.04 -2.16 4.60
N CYS A 56 -9.16 -1.73 4.01
CA CYS A 56 -10.49 -2.16 4.38
C CYS A 56 -11.16 -2.92 3.22
N SER A 57 -12.17 -3.72 3.58
CA SER A 57 -13.03 -4.41 2.64
C SER A 57 -14.22 -3.54 2.22
N VAL A 58 -14.75 -3.78 1.01
CA VAL A 58 -16.07 -3.30 0.59
C VAL A 58 -17.23 -4.07 1.25
N GLY A 59 -16.94 -5.20 1.90
CA GLY A 59 -17.94 -6.11 2.46
C GLY A 59 -18.33 -7.24 1.49
N LYS A 60 -18.85 -8.34 2.05
CA LYS A 60 -19.13 -9.59 1.29
C LYS A 60 -20.25 -9.48 0.27
N GLU A 61 -21.12 -8.48 0.42
CA GLU A 61 -22.30 -8.29 -0.42
C GLU A 61 -21.99 -7.50 -1.70
N GLN A 62 -20.83 -6.83 -1.77
CA GLN A 62 -20.48 -5.95 -2.88
C GLN A 62 -19.40 -6.57 -3.77
N GLN A 63 -19.69 -6.65 -5.06
CA GLN A 63 -18.69 -7.04 -6.05
C GLN A 63 -17.89 -5.82 -6.51
N VAL A 64 -16.57 -5.98 -6.55
CA VAL A 64 -15.64 -4.95 -7.00
C VAL A 64 -15.16 -5.28 -8.40
N ASN A 65 -15.42 -4.38 -9.34
CA ASN A 65 -14.76 -4.41 -10.65
C ASN A 65 -13.39 -3.75 -10.53
N LEU A 66 -12.32 -4.55 -10.46
CA LEU A 66 -10.95 -4.03 -10.37
C LEU A 66 -10.54 -3.16 -11.57
N GLN A 67 -11.19 -3.34 -12.72
CA GLN A 67 -10.91 -2.56 -13.93
C GLN A 67 -11.71 -1.26 -14.02
N ASP A 68 -12.59 -0.98 -13.05
CA ASP A 68 -13.32 0.28 -13.04
C ASP A 68 -12.36 1.45 -12.83
N ALA A 69 -12.23 2.29 -13.86
CA ALA A 69 -11.38 3.48 -13.90
C ALA A 69 -12.14 4.78 -13.61
N VAL A 70 -13.44 4.69 -13.31
CA VAL A 70 -14.34 5.84 -13.10
C VAL A 70 -14.83 5.88 -11.66
N ASN A 71 -15.31 4.76 -11.13
CA ASN A 71 -15.97 4.73 -9.82
C ASN A 71 -15.01 4.32 -8.70
N PHE A 72 -14.99 5.15 -7.66
CA PHE A 72 -14.24 4.91 -6.43
C PHE A 72 -15.15 4.16 -5.42
N PRO A 73 -14.87 2.90 -5.04
CA PRO A 73 -15.74 2.14 -4.12
C PRO A 73 -15.61 2.62 -2.67
N SER A 74 -16.64 2.36 -1.85
CA SER A 74 -16.56 2.66 -0.42
C SER A 74 -15.91 1.47 0.31
N ARG A 75 -14.78 1.69 0.99
CA ARG A 75 -14.05 0.65 1.72
C ARG A 75 -13.81 1.12 3.15
N ILE A 76 -14.73 0.77 4.03
CA ILE A 76 -14.72 1.21 5.43
C ILE A 76 -14.98 0.07 6.43
N LEU A 77 -15.03 -1.19 5.94
CA LEU A 77 -15.41 -2.36 6.72
C LEU A 77 -14.22 -3.28 6.95
N ASP A 78 -14.21 -3.98 8.09
CA ASP A 78 -13.22 -5.02 8.44
C ASP A 78 -11.77 -4.62 8.09
N CYS A 79 -11.30 -3.47 8.58
CA CYS A 79 -9.97 -2.99 8.24
C CYS A 79 -8.89 -3.88 8.87
N ARG A 80 -7.88 -4.25 8.08
CA ARG A 80 -6.79 -5.16 8.46
C ARG A 80 -5.46 -4.65 7.91
N GLY A 81 -4.36 -5.13 8.48
CA GLY A 81 -3.02 -4.90 7.95
C GLY A 81 -2.87 -5.41 6.51
N CYS A 82 -2.10 -4.69 5.70
CA CYS A 82 -1.77 -5.04 4.33
C CYS A 82 -1.04 -6.40 4.28
N CYS A 83 -1.41 -7.25 3.33
CA CYS A 83 -0.73 -8.53 3.13
C CYS A 83 0.63 -8.35 2.46
N ALA A 84 1.53 -9.32 2.67
CA ALA A 84 2.77 -9.41 1.90
C ALA A 84 2.48 -9.48 0.38
N GLY A 85 3.30 -8.79 -0.41
CA GLY A 85 3.09 -8.61 -1.85
C GLY A 85 2.18 -7.44 -2.24
N PHE A 86 1.69 -6.68 -1.26
CA PHE A 86 0.91 -5.46 -1.47
C PHE A 86 1.47 -4.31 -0.63
N PHE A 87 1.14 -3.09 -1.02
CA PHE A 87 1.35 -1.90 -0.20
C PHE A 87 0.05 -1.11 -0.06
N CYS A 88 -0.11 -0.44 1.09
CA CYS A 88 -1.29 0.26 1.52
C CYS A 88 -0.89 1.67 1.95
N PRO A 89 -1.07 2.68 1.07
CA PRO A 89 -0.58 4.01 1.34
C PRO A 89 -1.49 4.81 2.26
N HIS A 90 -0.89 5.69 3.06
CA HIS A 90 -1.62 6.58 3.96
C HIS A 90 -2.65 7.43 3.21
N GLY A 91 -3.93 7.34 3.60
CA GLY A 91 -5.05 8.03 2.97
C GLY A 91 -5.77 7.24 1.88
N LEU A 92 -5.44 5.96 1.67
CA LEU A 92 -6.13 5.07 0.75
C LEU A 92 -6.48 3.76 1.45
N THR A 93 -7.74 3.32 1.35
CA THR A 93 -8.25 2.18 2.11
C THR A 93 -8.19 0.85 1.36
N CYS A 94 -7.31 0.73 0.35
CA CYS A 94 -7.16 -0.46 -0.49
C CYS A 94 -5.69 -0.87 -0.67
N MET A 95 -5.49 -2.14 -1.03
CA MET A 95 -4.19 -2.76 -1.26
C MET A 95 -3.77 -2.58 -2.73
N ILE A 96 -2.60 -2.02 -2.97
CA ILE A 96 -1.99 -1.93 -4.30
C ILE A 96 -1.01 -3.10 -4.45
N PRO A 97 -1.13 -3.95 -5.49
CA PRO A 97 -0.16 -5.01 -5.74
C PRO A 97 1.25 -4.44 -5.90
N CYS A 98 2.25 -5.11 -5.34
CA CYS A 98 3.63 -4.71 -5.53
C CYS A 98 4.06 -4.92 -7.00
N PRO A 99 4.88 -3.99 -7.54
CA PRO A 99 5.30 -4.05 -8.92
C PRO A 99 6.11 -5.32 -9.18
N LEU A 100 6.16 -5.72 -10.45
CA LEU A 100 7.04 -6.80 -10.88
C LEU A 100 8.49 -6.44 -10.58
N GLY A 101 9.18 -7.30 -9.82
CA GLY A 101 10.58 -7.12 -9.44
C GLY A 101 10.82 -6.60 -8.02
N ALA A 102 9.78 -6.11 -7.33
CA ALA A 102 9.87 -5.72 -5.93
C ALA A 102 9.35 -6.81 -4.99
N TYR A 103 9.92 -6.86 -3.79
CA TYR A 103 9.45 -7.72 -2.70
C TYR A 103 8.95 -6.88 -1.53
N CYS A 104 7.68 -7.04 -1.18
CA CYS A 104 7.02 -6.30 -0.10
C CYS A 104 6.67 -7.25 1.06
N PRO A 105 7.56 -7.41 2.06
CA PRO A 105 7.28 -8.21 3.24
C PRO A 105 6.20 -7.57 4.13
N GLY A 106 5.58 -8.35 5.02
CA GLY A 106 4.80 -7.80 6.12
C GLY A 106 5.67 -6.95 7.06
N SER A 107 5.07 -6.01 7.78
CA SER A 107 5.79 -5.13 8.71
C SER A 107 5.63 -5.58 10.15
N THR A 108 6.65 -5.34 10.98
CA THR A 108 6.65 -5.74 12.39
C THR A 108 6.90 -4.54 13.28
N LEU A 109 6.14 -4.42 14.38
CA LEU A 109 6.33 -3.36 15.35
C LEU A 109 7.60 -3.59 16.17
N ASN A 110 8.56 -2.71 16.00
CA ASN A 110 9.70 -2.60 16.88
C ASN A 110 9.25 -1.97 18.20
N LYS A 111 9.14 -2.79 19.24
CA LYS A 111 8.64 -2.36 20.56
C LYS A 111 9.57 -1.36 21.27
N THR A 112 10.83 -1.28 20.85
CA THR A 112 11.81 -0.35 21.43
C THR A 112 11.69 1.04 20.84
N THR A 113 11.54 1.13 19.51
CA THR A 113 11.46 2.43 18.81
C THR A 113 10.02 2.89 18.56
N GLY A 114 9.04 1.99 18.62
CA GLY A 114 7.65 2.24 18.25
C GLY A 114 7.42 2.33 16.75
N VAL A 115 8.34 1.80 15.94
CA VAL A 115 8.36 1.93 14.47
C VAL A 115 8.04 0.59 13.79
N CYS A 116 7.40 0.62 12.63
CA CYS A 116 7.11 -0.54 11.79
C CYS A 116 8.26 -0.83 10.83
N ASP A 117 9.05 -1.85 11.12
CA ASP A 117 10.17 -2.28 10.26
C ASP A 117 9.64 -3.21 9.14
N PRO A 118 10.15 -3.11 7.89
CA PRO A 118 11.25 -2.25 7.41
C PRO A 118 10.81 -0.87 6.84
N TYR A 119 9.55 -0.49 7.00
CA TYR A 119 8.97 0.66 6.29
C TYR A 119 9.06 1.99 7.04
N HIS A 120 9.49 1.95 8.30
CA HIS A 120 9.81 3.11 9.13
C HIS A 120 8.64 4.07 9.39
N TYR A 121 7.38 3.60 9.33
CA TYR A 121 6.21 4.38 9.76
C TYR A 121 5.80 4.02 11.20
N GLN A 122 5.06 4.91 11.85
CA GLN A 122 4.57 4.72 13.22
C GLN A 122 3.06 4.45 13.21
N PRO A 123 2.56 3.48 13.99
CA PRO A 123 1.12 3.31 14.16
C PRO A 123 0.55 4.50 14.97
N PRO A 124 -0.74 4.83 14.78
CA PRO A 124 -1.41 5.89 15.54
C PRO A 124 -1.33 5.64 17.05
N PRO A 125 -0.99 6.67 17.86
CA PRO A 125 -0.86 6.51 19.30
C PRO A 125 -2.21 6.19 19.95
N GLY A 126 -2.19 5.33 20.98
CA GLY A 126 -3.38 5.06 21.81
C GLY A 126 -4.38 4.06 21.24
N LYS A 127 -4.08 3.39 20.12
CA LYS A 127 -4.92 2.31 19.57
C LYS A 127 -4.27 0.93 19.75
N PRO A 128 -4.60 0.16 20.81
CA PRO A 128 -3.93 -1.13 21.09
C PRO A 128 -4.21 -2.22 20.04
N ASN A 129 -5.35 -2.15 19.34
CA ASN A 129 -5.69 -3.09 18.26
C ASN A 129 -5.07 -2.71 16.92
N HIS A 130 -4.44 -1.53 16.82
CA HIS A 130 -3.89 -1.00 15.59
C HIS A 130 -2.36 -1.20 15.59
N THR A 131 -1.92 -2.33 15.04
CA THR A 131 -0.50 -2.70 14.92
C THR A 131 0.10 -2.26 13.58
N CYS A 132 1.38 -2.58 13.39
CA CYS A 132 2.01 -2.56 12.08
C CYS A 132 1.29 -3.51 11.11
N GLY A 133 1.16 -3.07 9.87
CA GLY A 133 0.50 -3.80 8.79
C GLY A 133 1.50 -4.26 7.73
N GLY A 134 1.38 -3.79 6.49
CA GLY A 134 2.37 -4.08 5.44
C GLY A 134 3.11 -2.84 4.96
N ALA A 135 3.56 -2.84 3.71
CA ALA A 135 4.22 -1.67 3.11
C ALA A 135 3.30 -0.45 3.07
N ASP A 136 3.80 0.73 3.44
CA ASP A 136 3.08 2.02 3.36
C ASP A 136 3.33 2.78 2.05
N ARG A 137 4.36 2.38 1.30
CA ARG A 137 4.82 3.09 0.12
C ARG A 137 5.25 2.14 -0.97
N TRP A 138 5.18 2.66 -2.19
CA TRP A 138 5.80 2.02 -3.33
C TRP A 138 7.31 2.22 -3.24
N ALA A 139 8.07 1.14 -3.07
CA ALA A 139 9.53 1.17 -2.92
C ALA A 139 10.29 1.15 -4.26
N ASP A 140 9.75 1.77 -5.32
CA ASP A 140 10.47 1.89 -6.59
C ASP A 140 10.32 3.30 -7.20
N VAL A 141 11.47 3.86 -7.59
CA VAL A 141 11.72 5.04 -8.45
C VAL A 141 11.97 6.44 -7.84
N VAL A 142 11.39 6.90 -6.72
CA VAL A 142 11.50 8.35 -6.38
C VAL A 142 12.13 8.72 -5.03
N SER A 143 12.28 7.84 -4.03
CA SER A 143 12.73 8.30 -2.70
C SER A 143 13.68 7.44 -1.87
N THR A 144 14.20 6.32 -2.36
CA THR A 144 15.13 5.48 -1.57
C THR A 144 16.22 4.83 -2.41
N ASP A 145 17.45 4.83 -1.89
CA ASP A 145 18.57 3.99 -2.36
C ASP A 145 18.29 2.48 -2.14
N ASP A 146 17.21 2.11 -1.45
CA ASP A 146 16.84 0.73 -1.16
C ASP A 146 15.88 0.16 -2.20
N VAL A 147 16.40 -0.05 -3.42
CA VAL A 147 15.76 -0.95 -4.39
C VAL A 147 16.12 -2.37 -3.97
N PHE A 148 15.19 -3.07 -3.30
CA PHE A 148 15.34 -4.52 -3.07
C PHE A 148 15.07 -5.29 -4.35
N LEU A 149 16.01 -5.20 -5.29
CA LEU A 149 16.07 -6.06 -6.46
C LEU A 149 16.30 -7.49 -5.96
N SER A 150 15.42 -8.40 -6.36
CA SER A 150 15.72 -9.83 -6.28
C SER A 150 17.08 -10.08 -6.95
N SER A 151 18.00 -10.67 -6.20
CA SER A 151 19.42 -10.90 -6.54
C SER A 151 19.65 -11.57 -7.91
N TRP A 152 18.61 -12.13 -8.52
CA TRP A 152 18.64 -12.74 -9.85
C TRP A 152 18.85 -11.73 -11.01
N LEU A 153 18.41 -10.47 -10.89
CA LEU A 153 18.53 -9.49 -11.98
C LEU A 153 19.93 -8.87 -12.11
N LEU A 154 20.75 -8.90 -11.05
CA LEU A 154 22.11 -8.35 -11.06
C LEU A 154 23.06 -9.18 -11.95
N LEU A 155 22.81 -10.48 -12.12
CA LEU A 155 23.62 -11.35 -12.97
C LEU A 155 23.40 -11.15 -14.47
N SER A 156 22.25 -10.59 -14.89
CA SER A 156 21.97 -10.34 -16.31
C SER A 156 22.56 -9.03 -16.85
N LYS A 157 22.85 -8.05 -15.98
CA LYS A 157 23.48 -6.79 -16.41
C LYS A 157 24.97 -6.93 -16.69
N HIS A 158 25.70 -7.74 -15.89
CA HIS A 158 27.14 -7.92 -16.10
C HIS A 158 27.52 -8.66 -17.39
N HIS A 159 26.60 -9.38 -18.04
CA HIS A 159 26.90 -10.09 -19.27
C HIS A 159 26.75 -9.26 -20.55
N LYS A 160 26.18 -8.04 -20.48
CA LYS A 160 25.88 -7.22 -21.66
C LYS A 160 26.89 -6.09 -21.93
N GLU A 161 27.83 -5.86 -21.02
CA GLU A 161 28.84 -4.78 -21.13
C GLU A 161 30.23 -5.27 -21.58
N THR A 162 30.38 -6.52 -22.03
CA THR A 162 31.68 -7.06 -22.51
C THR A 162 31.70 -7.38 -24.01
N LEU A 163 30.78 -6.80 -24.79
CA LEU A 163 30.73 -6.95 -26.26
C LEU A 163 30.46 -5.60 -26.93
N LEU A 164 31.42 -4.69 -26.79
CA LEU A 164 31.72 -3.60 -27.73
C LEU A 164 33.13 -3.08 -27.49
#